data_AF-A0A6V8R6T2-F1
#
_entry.id   AF-A0A6V8R6T2-F1
#
_cell.length_a   1.000
_cell.length_b   1.000
_cell.length_c   1.000
_cell.angle_alpha   90.00
_cell.angle_beta   90.00
_cell.angle_gamma   90.00
#
_symmetry.space_group_name_H-M   'P 1'
#
loop_
_entity.id
_entity.type
_entity.pdbx_description
1 polymer ?
#
loop_
_entity_poly.entity_id
_entity_poly.type
_entity_poly.pdbx_seq_one_letter_code
_entity_poly.pdbx_strand_id
1 'polypeptide(L)'
;MAIPNHKLRAFEFPDGSYPQPFNVELDDSFLEMTLRKSFDIVAPDLPGFGLSPAPKQSGLGPRALARALDALMLQLGYEKYGIVTTDIGWFIGMWMVNEVKDSIIGHMTDFFIAPPTPGDRVLQAKGEASTEESAYIASYDSWFESHWAYATVHAQKPLALSQALGDSPVGLLGWYWDVNNSTSDGYEYSFEQLITDAMMLWIPGPYANCRAYLEFFKPDVMDFPPSRVPTGVSEWGWSKGPFSKIGDFAFAPMEWVKRTTNLVYFNKHDEGGHFPAICQPDLWVQDVRTFFGQLREAGA
;
A
#
# COMPACT_ATOMS: atom_id res chain seq x y z
N MET A 1 32.71 25.57 -9.09
CA MET A 1 33.39 24.35 -8.63
C MET A 1 32.45 23.20 -8.95
N ALA A 2 32.78 22.41 -9.98
CA ALA A 2 31.88 21.47 -10.63
C ALA A 2 31.80 20.14 -9.87
N ILE A 3 30.60 19.58 -9.75
CA ILE A 3 30.34 18.23 -9.22
C ILE A 3 30.21 17.28 -10.42
N PRO A 4 30.80 16.06 -10.41
CA PRO A 4 30.96 15.24 -11.61
C PRO A 4 29.69 14.46 -12.00
N ASN A 5 29.42 14.40 -13.30
CA ASN A 5 28.43 13.52 -13.93
C ASN A 5 28.83 12.04 -13.79
N HIS A 6 28.08 11.26 -13.03
CA HIS A 6 28.09 9.80 -13.16
C HIS A 6 27.06 9.39 -14.21
N LYS A 7 27.55 9.00 -15.39
CA LYS A 7 26.76 8.39 -16.47
C LYS A 7 26.36 6.97 -16.07
N LEU A 8 25.07 6.72 -15.85
CA LEU A 8 24.51 5.37 -15.94
C LEU A 8 24.48 4.97 -17.42
N ARG A 9 25.11 3.84 -17.77
CA ARG A 9 25.08 3.28 -19.13
C ARG A 9 23.75 2.54 -19.31
N ALA A 10 22.97 2.93 -20.31
CA ALA A 10 21.80 2.17 -20.76
C ALA A 10 22.23 0.82 -21.34
N PHE A 11 21.43 -0.22 -21.12
CA PHE A 11 21.57 -1.52 -21.76
C PHE A 11 21.25 -1.39 -23.26
N GLU A 12 22.17 -1.78 -24.13
CA GLU A 12 21.94 -1.88 -25.58
C GLU A 12 21.42 -3.28 -25.91
N PHE A 13 20.35 -3.37 -26.72
CA PHE A 13 19.87 -4.64 -27.27
C PHE A 13 20.78 -5.10 -28.43
N PRO A 14 21.04 -6.42 -28.58
CA PRO A 14 22.04 -6.93 -29.53
C PRO A 14 21.77 -6.70 -31.02
N ASP A 15 20.58 -6.25 -31.41
CA ASP A 15 20.17 -6.09 -32.81
C ASP A 15 20.08 -4.63 -33.29
N GLY A 16 20.37 -3.66 -32.41
CA GLY A 16 20.35 -2.23 -32.77
C GLY A 16 18.98 -1.67 -33.14
N SER A 17 17.90 -2.41 -32.90
CA SER A 17 16.54 -1.92 -33.17
C SER A 17 15.99 -1.14 -31.97
N TYR A 18 15.64 0.13 -32.20
CA TYR A 18 14.81 0.91 -31.28
C TYR A 18 13.35 0.83 -31.77
N PRO A 19 12.36 0.54 -30.91
CA PRO A 19 10.97 0.73 -31.30
C PRO A 19 10.74 2.21 -31.63
N GLN A 20 10.11 2.46 -32.78
CA GLN A 20 9.73 3.82 -33.20
C GLN A 20 8.85 4.44 -32.10
N PRO A 21 9.14 5.68 -31.64
CA PRO A 21 8.29 6.33 -30.65
C PRO A 21 6.91 6.57 -31.26
N PHE A 22 5.87 6.22 -30.50
CA PHE A 22 4.52 6.71 -30.76
C PHE A 22 4.54 8.23 -30.62
N ASN A 23 4.48 8.95 -31.74
CA ASN A 23 4.29 10.40 -31.74
C ASN A 23 2.84 10.71 -31.37
N VAL A 24 2.61 10.94 -30.08
CA VAL A 24 1.44 11.69 -29.63
C VAL A 24 1.86 13.15 -29.63
N GLU A 25 1.27 13.98 -30.48
CA GLU A 25 1.40 15.44 -30.36
C GLU A 25 0.69 15.87 -29.06
N LEU A 26 1.48 16.02 -28.00
CA LEU A 26 1.03 16.61 -26.74
C LEU A 26 1.23 18.12 -26.84
N ASP A 27 0.17 18.86 -26.58
CA ASP A 27 0.16 20.33 -26.55
C ASP A 27 1.18 20.86 -25.52
N ASP A 28 1.89 21.93 -25.88
CA ASP A 28 2.94 22.56 -25.08
C ASP A 28 2.46 22.99 -23.67
N SER A 29 1.16 23.22 -23.47
CA SER A 29 0.56 23.49 -22.15
C SER A 29 0.55 22.26 -21.22
N PHE A 30 0.39 21.07 -21.81
CA PHE A 30 0.52 19.80 -21.09
C PHE A 30 2.00 19.53 -20.75
N LEU A 31 2.93 19.89 -21.62
CA LEU A 31 4.36 19.79 -21.36
C LEU A 31 4.82 20.80 -20.28
N GLU A 32 4.34 22.05 -20.28
CA GLU A 32 4.67 23.03 -19.24
C GLU A 32 4.14 22.65 -17.85
N MET A 33 2.97 22.01 -17.76
CA MET A 33 2.45 21.53 -16.47
C MET A 33 3.19 20.29 -15.95
N THR A 34 3.83 19.53 -16.83
CA THR A 34 4.43 18.21 -16.53
C THR A 34 5.96 18.26 -16.43
N LEU A 35 6.62 19.30 -16.94
CA LEU A 35 8.07 19.45 -16.90
C LEU A 35 8.57 19.97 -15.53
N ARG A 36 8.83 18.98 -14.64
CA ARG A 36 9.57 19.03 -13.35
C ARG A 36 8.74 19.13 -12.06
N LYS A 37 7.81 18.18 -11.87
CA LYS A 37 7.60 17.58 -10.55
C LYS A 37 8.41 16.27 -10.50
N SER A 38 9.73 16.36 -10.38
CA SER A 38 10.60 15.18 -10.25
C SER A 38 10.68 14.75 -8.78
N PHE A 39 10.35 13.49 -8.51
CA PHE A 39 10.51 12.87 -7.20
C PHE A 39 11.72 11.94 -7.24
N ASP A 40 12.49 11.94 -6.16
CA ASP A 40 13.34 10.79 -5.85
C ASP A 40 12.45 9.71 -5.23
N ILE A 41 12.48 8.50 -5.79
CA ILE A 41 11.65 7.39 -5.34
C ILE A 41 12.52 6.37 -4.61
N VAL A 42 12.20 6.13 -3.33
CA VAL A 42 12.81 5.08 -2.52
C VAL A 42 11.74 4.04 -2.22
N ALA A 43 11.88 2.83 -2.77
CA ALA A 43 10.95 1.72 -2.60
C ALA A 43 11.68 0.52 -1.95
N PRO A 44 11.81 0.50 -0.62
CA PRO A 44 12.54 -0.56 0.08
C PRO A 44 11.68 -1.81 0.24
N ASP A 45 12.28 -2.98 0.04
CA ASP A 45 11.69 -4.24 0.49
C ASP A 45 11.63 -4.27 2.02
N LEU A 46 10.46 -4.59 2.59
CA LEU A 46 10.32 -4.75 4.03
C LEU A 46 11.18 -5.92 4.54
N PRO A 47 11.74 -5.85 5.75
CA PRO A 47 12.49 -6.97 6.33
C PRO A 47 11.73 -8.29 6.30
N GLY A 48 12.24 -9.28 5.56
CA GLY A 48 11.58 -10.57 5.34
C GLY A 48 10.70 -10.67 4.10
N PHE A 49 10.69 -9.63 3.26
CA PHE A 49 10.03 -9.59 1.96
C PHE A 49 11.08 -9.33 0.88
N GLY A 50 10.82 -9.85 -0.33
CA GLY A 50 11.70 -9.65 -1.49
C GLY A 50 13.15 -10.01 -1.18
N LEU A 51 14.06 -9.05 -1.38
CA LEU A 51 15.50 -9.22 -1.18
C LEU A 51 15.98 -8.78 0.21
N SER A 52 15.10 -8.21 1.04
CA SER A 52 15.44 -7.78 2.39
C SER A 52 15.52 -8.97 3.35
N PRO A 53 16.65 -9.17 4.06
CA PRO A 53 16.80 -10.29 4.98
C PRO A 53 15.73 -10.32 6.07
N ALA A 54 15.34 -11.53 6.45
CA ALA A 54 14.38 -11.74 7.53
C ALA A 54 14.92 -11.19 8.88
N PRO A 55 14.05 -10.61 9.73
CA PRO A 55 14.49 -10.18 11.06
C PRO A 55 14.93 -11.39 11.89
N LYS A 56 16.04 -11.24 12.63
CA LYS A 56 16.63 -12.34 13.44
C LYS A 56 15.96 -12.53 14.80
N GLN A 57 15.13 -11.58 15.23
CA GLN A 57 14.44 -11.57 16.52
C GLN A 57 12.98 -11.13 16.33
N SER A 58 12.14 -11.43 17.30
CA SER A 58 10.76 -10.93 17.39
C SER A 58 10.74 -9.45 17.77
N GLY A 59 9.60 -8.78 17.55
CA GLY A 59 9.36 -7.39 17.96
C GLY A 59 9.54 -6.36 16.84
N LEU A 60 9.88 -6.79 15.62
CA LEU A 60 9.93 -5.91 14.46
C LEU A 60 8.52 -5.71 13.86
N GLY A 61 7.65 -5.04 14.60
CA GLY A 61 6.33 -4.63 14.15
C GLY A 61 6.30 -3.25 13.49
N PRO A 62 5.12 -2.78 13.07
CA PRO A 62 4.95 -1.55 12.28
C PRO A 62 5.59 -0.31 12.93
N ARG A 63 5.41 -0.15 14.24
CA ARG A 63 5.99 0.97 15.00
C ARG A 63 7.52 0.94 15.05
N ALA A 64 8.12 -0.25 15.10
CA ALA A 64 9.58 -0.40 15.03
C ALA A 64 10.09 -0.15 13.60
N LEU A 65 9.36 -0.63 12.59
CA LEU A 65 9.65 -0.38 11.18
C LEU A 65 9.55 1.11 10.81
N ALA A 66 8.62 1.86 11.39
CA ALA A 66 8.50 3.30 11.17
C ALA A 66 9.82 4.04 11.48
N ARG A 67 10.44 3.72 12.62
CA ARG A 67 11.74 4.29 13.01
C ARG A 67 12.90 3.76 12.16
N ALA A 68 12.83 2.50 11.73
CA ALA A 68 13.86 1.90 10.87
C ALA A 68 13.86 2.52 9.46
N LEU A 69 12.68 2.79 8.89
CA LEU A 69 12.54 3.42 7.58
C LEU A 69 12.93 4.90 7.61
N ASP A 70 12.62 5.63 8.69
CA ASP A 70 13.15 6.99 8.88
C ASP A 70 14.68 7.00 8.97
N ALA A 71 15.26 6.09 9.76
CA ALA A 71 16.72 5.94 9.82
C ALA A 71 17.34 5.62 8.45
N LEU A 72 16.65 4.84 7.60
CA LEU A 72 17.08 4.59 6.22
C LEU A 72 17.06 5.89 5.39
N MET A 73 15.98 6.66 5.44
CA MET A 73 15.87 7.91 4.70
C MET A 73 16.93 8.93 5.12
N LEU A 74 17.20 9.04 6.43
CA LEU A 74 18.26 9.89 6.97
C LEU A 74 19.65 9.44 6.51
N GLN A 75 19.92 8.13 6.44
CA GLN A 75 21.18 7.60 5.90
C GLN A 75 21.36 7.88 4.40
N LEU A 76 20.26 7.94 3.65
CA LEU A 76 20.26 8.34 2.24
C LEU A 76 20.36 9.87 2.04
N GLY A 77 20.28 10.65 3.12
CA GLY A 77 20.41 12.12 3.10
C GLY A 77 19.10 12.89 2.99
N TYR A 78 17.95 12.23 3.16
CA TYR A 78 16.63 12.87 3.13
C TYR A 78 16.13 13.19 4.54
N GLU A 79 16.29 14.45 4.96
CA GLU A 79 15.77 14.95 6.25
C GLU A 79 14.27 15.27 6.22
N LYS A 80 13.72 15.50 5.02
CA LYS A 80 12.30 15.78 4.78
C LYS A 80 11.85 14.97 3.58
N TYR A 81 10.79 14.19 3.73
CA TYR A 81 10.27 13.34 2.65
C TYR A 81 8.77 13.07 2.81
N GLY A 82 8.11 12.78 1.69
CA GLY A 82 6.74 12.28 1.68
C GLY A 82 6.73 10.76 1.80
N ILE A 83 5.64 10.21 2.31
CA ILE A 83 5.42 8.75 2.30
C ILE A 83 4.19 8.40 1.48
N VAL A 84 4.31 7.36 0.66
CA VAL A 84 3.19 6.73 -0.05
C VAL A 84 3.04 5.32 0.51
N THR A 85 1.86 4.96 0.99
CA THR A 85 1.65 3.66 1.62
C THR A 85 0.46 2.91 1.05
N THR A 86 0.58 1.59 1.06
CA THR A 86 -0.45 0.63 0.69
C THR A 86 -0.41 -0.55 1.66
N ASP A 87 -1.48 -1.34 1.75
CA ASP A 87 -1.57 -2.61 2.47
C ASP A 87 -0.87 -2.58 3.87
N ILE A 88 -0.04 -3.57 4.22
CA ILE A 88 0.72 -3.59 5.48
C ILE A 88 1.62 -2.36 5.65
N GLY A 89 2.05 -1.73 4.56
CA GLY A 89 2.80 -0.48 4.56
C GLY A 89 2.02 0.68 5.17
N TRP A 90 0.68 0.68 5.10
CA TRP A 90 -0.15 1.68 5.76
C TRP A 90 -0.01 1.66 7.28
N PHE A 91 0.05 0.48 7.91
CA PHE A 91 0.29 0.39 9.35
C PHE A 91 1.62 1.04 9.73
N ILE A 92 2.66 0.85 8.90
CA ILE A 92 3.96 1.48 9.11
C ILE A 92 3.84 2.99 8.93
N GLY A 93 3.19 3.46 7.86
CA GLY A 93 2.97 4.87 7.58
C GLY A 93 2.21 5.61 8.68
N MET A 94 1.16 5.01 9.21
CA MET A 94 0.39 5.55 10.34
C MET A 94 1.24 5.69 11.62
N TRP A 95 2.21 4.79 11.84
CA TRP A 95 3.22 4.98 12.89
C TRP A 95 4.29 6.00 12.51
N MET A 96 4.68 6.11 11.23
CA MET A 96 5.66 7.11 10.78
C MET A 96 5.16 8.54 11.01
N VAL A 97 3.90 8.82 10.65
CA VAL A 97 3.29 10.16 10.85
C VAL A 97 3.11 10.53 12.33
N ASN A 98 3.39 9.61 13.26
CA ASN A 98 3.34 9.83 14.70
C ASN A 98 4.73 9.84 15.35
N GLU A 99 5.55 8.83 15.08
CA GLU A 99 6.86 8.62 15.72
C GLU A 99 7.96 9.52 15.14
N VAL A 100 7.90 9.80 13.83
CA VAL A 100 8.94 10.52 13.07
C VAL A 100 8.34 11.66 12.25
N LYS A 101 7.21 12.20 12.73
CA LYS A 101 6.42 13.23 12.05
C LYS A 101 7.23 14.45 11.61
N ASP A 102 8.31 14.76 12.31
CA ASP A 102 9.18 15.89 11.99
C ASP A 102 9.95 15.67 10.69
N SER A 103 10.12 14.44 10.21
CA SER A 103 10.71 14.12 8.90
C SER A 103 9.67 14.10 7.77
N ILE A 104 8.37 14.01 8.09
CA ILE A 104 7.32 13.71 7.10
C ILE A 104 6.61 14.99 6.63
N ILE A 105 6.70 15.30 5.33
CA ILE A 105 6.00 16.46 4.74
C ILE A 105 4.54 16.15 4.37
N GLY A 106 4.23 14.88 4.14
CA GLY A 106 2.89 14.43 3.80
C GLY A 106 2.80 12.90 3.68
N HIS A 107 1.62 12.36 3.95
CA HIS A 107 1.31 10.94 3.85
C HIS A 107 0.19 10.70 2.84
N MET A 108 0.52 10.09 1.71
CA MET A 108 -0.46 9.62 0.74
C MET A 108 -0.71 8.14 0.95
N THR A 109 -1.95 7.68 0.89
CA THR A 109 -2.24 6.25 0.94
C THR A 109 -3.38 5.86 0.03
N ASP A 110 -3.25 4.70 -0.60
CA ASP A 110 -4.28 4.05 -1.41
C ASP A 110 -5.01 2.94 -0.63
N PHE A 111 -4.73 2.80 0.67
CA PHE A 111 -5.29 1.80 1.55
C PHE A 111 -5.52 2.40 2.93
N PHE A 112 -6.78 2.50 3.35
CA PHE A 112 -7.12 3.04 4.67
C PHE A 112 -8.26 2.24 5.31
N ILE A 113 -8.00 1.68 6.49
CA ILE A 113 -9.03 0.98 7.28
C ILE A 113 -9.47 1.89 8.42
N ALA A 114 -10.78 2.10 8.57
CA ALA A 114 -11.38 2.84 9.67
C ALA A 114 -12.31 1.93 10.49
N PRO A 115 -11.80 1.11 11.43
CA PRO A 115 -12.62 0.13 12.14
C PRO A 115 -13.84 0.78 12.82
N PRO A 116 -15.05 0.17 12.71
CA PRO A 116 -16.21 0.66 13.45
C PRO A 116 -15.97 0.65 14.95
N THR A 117 -16.16 1.79 15.60
CA THR A 117 -16.07 1.90 17.06
C THR A 117 -17.31 1.28 17.71
N PRO A 118 -17.28 0.98 19.02
CA PRO A 118 -18.49 0.61 19.76
C PRO A 118 -19.62 1.63 19.62
N GLY A 119 -19.30 2.92 19.52
CA GLY A 119 -20.28 3.99 19.31
C GLY A 119 -20.98 3.89 17.95
N ASP A 120 -20.23 3.64 16.89
CA ASP A 120 -20.76 3.48 15.53
C ASP A 120 -21.74 2.30 15.46
N ARG A 121 -21.39 1.19 16.11
CA ARG A 121 -22.25 0.00 16.19
C ARG A 121 -23.53 0.26 17.00
N VAL A 122 -23.47 1.09 18.03
CA VAL A 122 -24.66 1.54 18.77
C VAL A 122 -25.57 2.40 17.89
N LEU A 123 -25.00 3.33 17.11
CA LEU A 123 -25.78 4.14 16.15
C LEU A 123 -26.45 3.26 15.09
N GLN A 124 -25.72 2.28 14.55
CA GLN A 124 -26.27 1.32 13.59
C GLN A 124 -27.43 0.52 14.19
N ALA A 125 -27.27 -0.02 15.41
CA ALA A 125 -28.31 -0.81 16.08
C ALA A 125 -29.60 -0.02 16.38
N LYS A 126 -29.48 1.32 16.51
CA LYS A 126 -30.63 2.23 16.68
C LYS A 126 -31.26 2.68 15.36
N GLY A 127 -30.66 2.37 14.21
CA GLY A 127 -31.05 2.91 12.92
C GLY A 127 -30.69 4.40 12.74
N GLU A 128 -29.71 4.89 13.52
CA GLU A 128 -29.23 6.28 13.51
C GLU A 128 -27.95 6.45 12.67
N ALA A 129 -27.27 5.36 12.28
CA ALA A 129 -26.14 5.40 11.36
C ALA A 129 -26.61 5.77 9.94
N SER A 130 -25.80 6.54 9.22
CA SER A 130 -26.06 6.85 7.81
C SER A 130 -26.01 5.58 6.94
N THR A 131 -26.51 5.70 5.70
CA THR A 131 -26.44 4.60 4.72
C THR A 131 -24.99 4.22 4.41
N GLU A 132 -24.08 5.20 4.31
CA GLU A 132 -22.65 4.98 4.08
C GLU A 132 -22.01 4.23 5.25
N GLU A 133 -22.26 4.66 6.49
CA GLU A 133 -21.73 3.98 7.68
C GLU A 133 -22.29 2.56 7.83
N SER A 134 -23.59 2.38 7.59
CA SER A 134 -24.23 1.07 7.68
C SER A 134 -23.68 0.10 6.62
N ALA A 135 -23.47 0.58 5.39
CA ALA A 135 -22.87 -0.21 4.32
C ALA A 135 -21.41 -0.58 4.65
N TYR A 136 -20.63 0.39 5.15
CA TYR A 136 -19.24 0.16 5.55
C TYR A 136 -19.10 -0.86 6.69
N ILE A 137 -19.94 -0.77 7.73
CA ILE A 137 -19.94 -1.75 8.81
C ILE A 137 -20.25 -3.15 8.28
N ALA A 138 -21.27 -3.27 7.42
CA ALA A 138 -21.66 -4.56 6.86
C ALA A 138 -20.56 -5.17 5.96
N SER A 139 -19.91 -4.37 5.12
CA SER A 139 -18.81 -4.86 4.28
C SER A 139 -17.55 -5.18 5.08
N TYR A 140 -17.25 -4.38 6.11
CA TYR A 140 -16.17 -4.65 7.06
C TYR A 140 -16.39 -6.01 7.74
N ASP A 141 -17.58 -6.26 8.31
CA ASP A 141 -17.89 -7.52 8.97
C ASP A 141 -17.83 -8.70 7.97
N SER A 142 -18.35 -8.54 6.75
CA SER A 142 -18.27 -9.55 5.67
C SER A 142 -16.83 -9.95 5.34
N TRP A 143 -15.91 -8.98 5.27
CA TRP A 143 -14.50 -9.24 5.02
C TRP A 143 -13.87 -10.14 6.08
N PHE A 144 -14.06 -9.80 7.37
CA PHE A 144 -13.52 -10.58 8.48
C PHE A 144 -14.16 -11.97 8.62
N GLU A 145 -15.41 -12.13 8.18
CA GLU A 145 -16.09 -13.42 8.18
C GLU A 145 -15.72 -14.32 6.99
N SER A 146 -15.50 -13.75 5.80
CA SER A 146 -15.45 -14.52 4.55
C SER A 146 -14.10 -14.51 3.82
N HIS A 147 -13.19 -13.59 4.15
CA HIS A 147 -11.93 -13.44 3.41
C HIS A 147 -10.67 -13.37 4.29
N TRP A 148 -10.82 -13.22 5.62
CA TRP A 148 -9.69 -13.07 6.56
C TRP A 148 -8.94 -14.36 6.93
N ALA A 149 -9.27 -15.49 6.32
CA ALA A 149 -8.69 -16.79 6.66
C ALA A 149 -7.17 -16.82 6.45
N TYR A 150 -6.67 -16.24 5.36
CA TYR A 150 -5.24 -16.23 5.04
C TYR A 150 -4.44 -15.53 6.15
N ALA A 151 -4.87 -14.33 6.55
CA ALA A 151 -4.25 -13.52 7.58
C ALA A 151 -4.30 -14.21 8.95
N THR A 152 -5.41 -14.89 9.26
CA THR A 152 -5.57 -15.66 10.50
C THR A 152 -4.53 -16.78 10.60
N VAL A 153 -4.34 -17.55 9.52
CA VAL A 153 -3.35 -18.64 9.51
C VAL A 153 -1.92 -18.07 9.58
N HIS A 154 -1.63 -16.98 8.88
CA HIS A 154 -0.34 -16.28 8.95
C HIS A 154 -0.05 -15.78 10.38
N ALA A 155 -1.04 -15.20 11.05
CA ALA A 155 -0.89 -14.64 12.41
C ALA A 155 -0.83 -15.71 13.51
N GLN A 156 -1.35 -16.92 13.30
CA GLN A 156 -1.43 -17.94 14.36
C GLN A 156 -0.48 -19.12 14.17
N LYS A 157 -0.23 -19.51 12.92
CA LYS A 157 0.52 -20.72 12.55
C LYS A 157 1.52 -20.47 11.39
N PRO A 158 2.29 -19.37 11.38
CA PRO A 158 3.13 -19.03 10.24
C PRO A 158 4.17 -20.11 9.94
N LEU A 159 4.80 -20.71 10.96
CA LEU A 159 5.80 -21.76 10.74
C LEU A 159 5.20 -23.00 10.06
N ALA A 160 4.04 -23.46 10.54
CA ALA A 160 3.39 -24.63 9.98
C ALA A 160 2.92 -24.38 8.55
N LEU A 161 2.34 -23.20 8.28
CA LEU A 161 1.95 -22.80 6.94
C LEU A 161 3.18 -22.73 6.02
N SER A 162 4.25 -22.07 6.43
CA SER A 162 5.43 -21.89 5.60
C SER A 162 6.20 -23.17 5.33
N GLN A 163 6.08 -24.20 6.18
CA GLN A 163 6.57 -25.54 5.86
C GLN A 163 5.78 -26.17 4.71
N ALA A 164 4.45 -26.04 4.72
CA ALA A 164 3.61 -26.55 3.64
C ALA A 164 3.80 -25.76 2.35
N LEU A 165 3.84 -24.42 2.45
CA LEU A 165 4.09 -23.57 1.30
C LEU A 165 5.49 -23.86 0.77
N GLY A 166 6.55 -23.80 1.59
CA GLY A 166 7.95 -23.99 1.18
C GLY A 166 8.33 -25.36 0.62
N ASP A 167 7.45 -26.36 0.67
CA ASP A 167 7.65 -27.68 0.03
C ASP A 167 7.17 -27.71 -1.44
N SER A 168 6.11 -26.94 -1.78
CA SER A 168 5.58 -26.87 -3.14
C SER A 168 5.52 -25.42 -3.71
N PRO A 169 6.35 -25.07 -4.71
CA PRO A 169 6.29 -23.74 -5.33
C PRO A 169 4.95 -23.50 -6.06
N VAL A 170 4.32 -24.56 -6.54
CA VAL A 170 2.95 -24.51 -7.08
C VAL A 170 1.94 -24.22 -5.98
N GLY A 171 2.15 -24.79 -4.78
CA GLY A 171 1.34 -24.49 -3.59
C GLY A 171 1.44 -23.03 -3.16
N LEU A 172 2.65 -22.46 -3.08
CA LEU A 172 2.82 -21.04 -2.81
C LEU A 172 2.19 -20.17 -3.90
N LEU A 173 2.40 -20.50 -5.17
CA LEU A 173 1.82 -19.74 -6.29
C LEU A 173 0.29 -19.74 -6.23
N GLY A 174 -0.33 -20.88 -5.94
CA GLY A 174 -1.78 -20.97 -5.77
C GLY A 174 -2.28 -20.12 -4.59
N TRP A 175 -1.56 -20.13 -3.46
CA TRP A 175 -1.89 -19.31 -2.30
C TRP A 175 -1.74 -17.80 -2.59
N TYR A 176 -0.66 -17.41 -3.28
CA TYR A 176 -0.40 -16.02 -3.69
C TYR A 176 -1.48 -15.52 -4.66
N TRP A 177 -1.81 -16.34 -5.67
CA TRP A 177 -2.85 -16.02 -6.64
C TRP A 177 -4.22 -15.88 -5.99
N ASP A 178 -4.61 -16.77 -5.07
CA ASP A 178 -5.91 -16.71 -4.39
C ASP A 178 -6.11 -15.37 -3.66
N VAL A 179 -5.09 -14.92 -2.92
CA VAL A 179 -5.11 -13.63 -2.23
C VAL A 179 -5.19 -12.47 -3.24
N ASN A 180 -4.31 -12.42 -4.24
CA ASN A 180 -4.26 -11.29 -5.18
C ASN A 180 -5.48 -11.20 -6.10
N ASN A 181 -5.96 -12.35 -6.58
CA ASN A 181 -7.11 -12.43 -7.47
C ASN A 181 -8.39 -12.03 -6.74
N SER A 182 -8.47 -12.28 -5.42
CA SER A 182 -9.67 -11.96 -4.65
C SER A 182 -9.99 -10.47 -4.58
N THR A 183 -8.95 -9.63 -4.63
CA THR A 183 -9.05 -8.18 -4.49
C THR A 183 -8.58 -7.44 -5.74
N SER A 184 -8.58 -8.10 -6.90
CA SER A 184 -7.98 -7.58 -8.14
C SER A 184 -8.85 -6.59 -8.91
N ASP A 185 -10.13 -6.44 -8.53
CA ASP A 185 -11.12 -5.73 -9.34
C ASP A 185 -11.17 -6.22 -10.81
N GLY A 186 -10.99 -7.53 -11.00
CA GLY A 186 -11.02 -8.16 -12.31
C GLY A 186 -9.72 -8.00 -13.11
N TYR A 187 -8.65 -7.44 -12.52
CA TYR A 187 -7.34 -7.40 -13.15
C TYR A 187 -6.82 -8.82 -13.43
N GLU A 188 -6.52 -9.09 -14.70
CA GLU A 188 -5.98 -10.37 -15.16
C GLU A 188 -4.46 -10.36 -15.08
N TYR A 189 -3.91 -10.91 -14.00
CA TYR A 189 -2.46 -11.08 -13.86
C TYR A 189 -1.91 -12.03 -14.92
N SER A 190 -0.80 -11.64 -15.56
CA SER A 190 -0.08 -12.55 -16.45
C SER A 190 0.60 -13.66 -15.64
N PHE A 191 0.83 -14.81 -16.26
CA PHE A 191 1.59 -15.88 -15.61
C PHE A 191 3.00 -15.43 -15.23
N GLU A 192 3.63 -14.57 -16.05
CA GLU A 192 4.95 -14.03 -15.75
C GLU A 192 4.95 -13.17 -14.50
N GLN A 193 3.95 -12.29 -14.31
CA GLN A 193 3.80 -11.48 -13.10
C GLN A 193 3.62 -12.37 -11.87
N LEU A 194 2.66 -13.30 -11.91
CA LEU A 194 2.38 -14.20 -10.78
C LEU A 194 3.61 -15.04 -10.39
N ILE A 195 4.31 -15.60 -11.38
CA ILE A 195 5.51 -16.39 -11.14
C ILE A 195 6.63 -15.51 -10.57
N THR A 196 6.84 -14.32 -11.13
CA THR A 196 7.89 -13.41 -10.68
C THR A 196 7.69 -13.02 -9.21
N ASP A 197 6.49 -12.55 -8.86
CA ASP A 197 6.19 -12.10 -7.50
C ASP A 197 6.22 -13.27 -6.50
N ALA A 198 5.65 -14.43 -6.86
CA ALA A 198 5.68 -15.60 -6.00
C ALA A 198 7.12 -16.09 -5.77
N MET A 199 7.99 -16.02 -6.77
CA MET A 199 9.39 -16.41 -6.63
C MET A 199 10.19 -15.47 -5.72
N MET A 200 9.82 -14.18 -5.66
CA MET A 200 10.40 -13.22 -4.69
C MET A 200 10.08 -13.60 -3.24
N LEU A 201 9.01 -14.34 -3.00
CA LEU A 201 8.66 -14.89 -1.68
C LEU A 201 9.18 -16.31 -1.48
N TRP A 202 9.31 -17.10 -2.54
CA TRP A 202 9.78 -18.48 -2.50
C TRP A 202 11.28 -18.59 -2.22
N ILE A 203 12.11 -17.90 -3.00
CA ILE A 203 13.58 -18.05 -3.00
C ILE A 203 14.19 -17.78 -1.61
N PRO A 204 13.80 -16.71 -0.88
CA PRO A 204 14.29 -16.46 0.47
C PRO A 204 13.70 -17.42 1.53
N GLY A 205 12.60 -18.11 1.18
CA GLY A 205 11.80 -18.95 2.06
C GLY A 205 10.55 -18.23 2.59
N PRO A 206 9.35 -18.83 2.49
CA PRO A 206 8.07 -18.16 2.77
C PRO A 206 7.77 -17.97 4.27
N TYR A 207 8.73 -18.25 5.15
CA TYR A 207 8.53 -18.07 6.59
C TYR A 207 8.55 -16.60 6.99
N ALA A 208 9.42 -15.81 6.37
CA ALA A 208 9.66 -14.44 6.81
C ALA A 208 8.46 -13.52 6.52
N ASN A 209 7.85 -13.62 5.34
CA ASN A 209 6.64 -12.87 5.01
C ASN A 209 5.42 -13.36 5.80
N CYS A 210 5.23 -14.68 5.96
CA CYS A 210 4.09 -15.21 6.73
C CYS A 210 4.18 -14.81 8.21
N ARG A 211 5.37 -14.90 8.83
CA ARG A 211 5.54 -14.56 10.25
C ARG A 211 5.40 -13.08 10.54
N ALA A 212 5.46 -12.20 9.53
CA ALA A 212 5.25 -10.76 9.72
C ALA A 212 3.88 -10.49 10.37
N TYR A 213 2.87 -11.29 10.06
CA TYR A 213 1.51 -11.17 10.62
C TYR A 213 1.47 -11.32 12.16
N LEU A 214 2.45 -12.00 12.78
CA LEU A 214 2.59 -12.04 14.24
C LEU A 214 2.84 -10.65 14.86
N GLU A 215 3.45 -9.75 14.08
CA GLU A 215 3.84 -8.41 14.51
C GLU A 215 2.83 -7.35 14.03
N PHE A 216 2.27 -7.53 12.83
CA PHE A 216 1.31 -6.61 12.22
C PHE A 216 -0.12 -6.73 12.75
N PHE A 217 -0.47 -7.83 13.44
CA PHE A 217 -1.81 -8.06 13.98
C PHE A 217 -1.83 -8.26 15.51
N LYS A 218 -0.90 -7.59 16.20
CA LYS A 218 -0.98 -7.45 17.66
C LYS A 218 -2.14 -6.54 18.06
N PRO A 219 -2.76 -6.74 19.24
CA PRO A 219 -3.96 -6.00 19.64
C PRO A 219 -3.82 -4.47 19.59
N ASP A 220 -2.64 -3.94 19.86
CA ASP A 220 -2.35 -2.50 19.98
C ASP A 220 -1.80 -1.87 18.69
N VAL A 221 -1.73 -2.63 17.59
CA VAL A 221 -1.06 -2.17 16.36
C VAL A 221 -1.78 -1.01 15.68
N MET A 222 -3.10 -0.92 15.86
CA MET A 222 -3.99 0.11 15.29
C MET A 222 -4.34 1.22 16.28
N ASP A 223 -3.73 1.25 17.47
CA ASP A 223 -3.92 2.32 18.46
C ASP A 223 -3.14 3.58 18.07
N PHE A 224 -3.40 4.06 16.85
CA PHE A 224 -2.73 5.23 16.27
C PHE A 224 -3.20 6.50 16.97
N PRO A 225 -2.29 7.32 17.52
CA PRO A 225 -2.64 8.66 17.93
C PRO A 225 -3.06 9.50 16.72
N PRO A 226 -3.97 10.49 16.89
CA PRO A 226 -4.31 11.41 15.82
C PRO A 226 -3.07 12.18 15.33
N SER A 227 -2.83 12.15 14.02
CA SER A 227 -1.72 12.87 13.40
C SER A 227 -2.12 14.26 12.91
N ARG A 228 -1.14 15.17 12.86
CA ARG A 228 -1.25 16.50 12.23
C ARG A 228 -0.55 16.59 10.88
N VAL A 229 0.23 15.57 10.50
CA VAL A 229 0.86 15.49 9.18
C VAL A 229 -0.24 15.53 8.12
N PRO A 230 -0.13 16.36 7.07
CA PRO A 230 -1.10 16.36 5.98
C PRO A 230 -1.23 14.96 5.38
N THR A 231 -2.45 14.42 5.34
CA THR A 231 -2.73 13.08 4.83
C THR A 231 -3.66 13.15 3.63
N GLY A 232 -3.31 12.43 2.58
CA GLY A 232 -4.13 12.15 1.42
C GLY A 232 -4.57 10.69 1.43
N VAL A 233 -5.84 10.43 1.14
CA VAL A 233 -6.39 9.07 1.03
C VAL A 233 -7.10 8.92 -0.31
N SER A 234 -6.76 7.88 -1.06
CA SER A 234 -7.51 7.43 -2.22
C SER A 234 -8.11 6.05 -1.93
N GLU A 235 -9.40 5.90 -2.15
CA GLU A 235 -10.11 4.63 -2.02
C GLU A 235 -10.48 4.08 -3.39
N TRP A 236 -10.49 2.74 -3.52
CA TRP A 236 -10.53 2.05 -4.80
C TRP A 236 -11.56 0.93 -4.78
N GLY A 237 -12.47 0.95 -5.76
CA GLY A 237 -13.57 0.00 -5.88
C GLY A 237 -13.12 -1.39 -6.32
N TRP A 238 -13.85 -2.42 -5.85
CA TRP A 238 -13.57 -3.84 -6.09
C TRP A 238 -14.68 -4.53 -6.89
N SER A 239 -15.61 -3.75 -7.44
CA SER A 239 -16.91 -4.20 -7.96
C SER A 239 -16.81 -5.21 -9.12
N LYS A 240 -15.68 -5.25 -9.83
CA LYS A 240 -15.44 -6.16 -10.95
C LYS A 240 -14.66 -7.41 -10.53
N GLY A 241 -14.36 -7.54 -9.24
CA GLY A 241 -13.63 -8.67 -8.67
C GLY A 241 -14.38 -10.00 -8.77
N PRO A 242 -13.65 -11.15 -8.71
CA PRO A 242 -14.24 -12.47 -8.92
C PRO A 242 -15.12 -12.97 -7.78
N PHE A 243 -15.13 -12.30 -6.62
CA PHE A 243 -15.88 -12.72 -5.43
C PHE A 243 -16.89 -11.67 -4.99
N SER A 244 -18.17 -11.88 -5.33
CA SER A 244 -19.25 -10.92 -5.06
C SER A 244 -19.43 -10.55 -3.57
N LYS A 245 -19.07 -11.44 -2.63
CA LYS A 245 -19.18 -11.16 -1.18
C LYS A 245 -18.23 -10.07 -0.68
N ILE A 246 -17.14 -9.84 -1.39
CA ILE A 246 -16.14 -8.79 -1.08
C ILE A 246 -16.07 -7.72 -2.17
N GLY A 247 -16.63 -7.96 -3.36
CA GLY A 247 -16.64 -6.99 -4.48
C GLY A 247 -17.33 -5.67 -4.15
N ASP A 248 -18.26 -5.68 -3.18
CA ASP A 248 -18.93 -4.47 -2.67
C ASP A 248 -18.32 -3.99 -1.33
N PHE A 249 -16.99 -4.09 -1.17
CA PHE A 249 -16.34 -3.48 -0.01
C PHE A 249 -16.54 -1.97 -0.05
N ALA A 250 -17.39 -1.46 0.85
CA ALA A 250 -17.73 -0.06 0.85
C ALA A 250 -16.54 0.79 1.31
N PHE A 251 -16.50 2.01 0.80
CA PHE A 251 -15.52 3.01 1.17
C PHE A 251 -15.70 3.49 2.62
N ALA A 252 -14.58 3.73 3.30
CA ALA A 252 -14.59 4.26 4.65
C ALA A 252 -15.29 5.62 4.65
N PRO A 253 -16.23 5.86 5.59
CA PRO A 253 -16.82 7.18 5.74
C PRO A 253 -15.70 8.20 5.98
N MET A 254 -15.70 9.30 5.21
CA MET A 254 -14.65 10.32 5.29
C MET A 254 -14.46 10.86 6.72
N GLU A 255 -15.56 10.99 7.49
CA GLU A 255 -15.52 11.43 8.88
C GLU A 255 -14.82 10.43 9.81
N TRP A 256 -14.79 9.15 9.44
CA TRP A 256 -14.06 8.14 10.20
C TRP A 256 -12.57 8.17 9.90
N VAL A 257 -12.20 8.43 8.63
CA VAL A 257 -10.80 8.68 8.23
C VAL A 257 -10.21 9.88 8.98
N LYS A 258 -10.98 10.96 9.14
CA LYS A 258 -10.60 12.17 9.90
C LYS A 258 -10.38 11.95 11.40
N ARG A 259 -10.78 10.81 11.98
CA ARG A 259 -10.58 10.52 13.41
C ARG A 259 -9.10 10.42 13.78
N THR A 260 -8.27 9.92 12.87
CA THR A 260 -6.85 9.63 13.12
C THR A 260 -5.90 10.45 12.23
N THR A 261 -6.42 11.19 11.25
CA THR A 261 -5.61 11.89 10.24
C THR A 261 -5.98 13.36 10.09
N ASN A 262 -5.01 14.17 9.67
CA ASN A 262 -5.26 15.50 9.11
C ASN A 262 -5.52 15.36 7.60
N LEU A 263 -6.74 14.96 7.26
CA LEU A 263 -7.15 14.68 5.89
C LEU A 263 -7.24 15.97 5.06
N VAL A 264 -6.33 16.15 4.10
CA VAL A 264 -6.28 17.31 3.20
C VAL A 264 -6.57 16.96 1.74
N TYR A 265 -6.55 15.67 1.40
CA TYR A 265 -6.89 15.15 0.09
C TYR A 265 -7.68 13.85 0.26
N PHE A 266 -8.80 13.72 -0.45
CA PHE A 266 -9.65 12.53 -0.39
C PHE A 266 -10.24 12.26 -1.76
N ASN A 267 -10.00 11.07 -2.31
CA ASN A 267 -10.51 10.67 -3.61
C ASN A 267 -11.08 9.26 -3.57
N LYS A 268 -12.05 8.98 -4.44
CA LYS A 268 -12.73 7.69 -4.57
C LYS A 268 -12.75 7.30 -6.04
N HIS A 269 -12.23 6.12 -6.37
CA HIS A 269 -12.24 5.53 -7.70
C HIS A 269 -13.15 4.31 -7.72
N ASP A 270 -14.00 4.18 -8.75
CA ASP A 270 -14.93 3.06 -8.86
C ASP A 270 -14.23 1.73 -9.25
N GLU A 271 -12.95 1.80 -9.63
CA GLU A 271 -12.13 0.68 -10.09
C GLU A 271 -10.70 0.79 -9.59
N GLY A 272 -9.98 -0.33 -9.51
CA GLY A 272 -8.54 -0.39 -9.17
C GLY A 272 -8.17 -1.41 -8.09
N GLY A 273 -9.15 -1.96 -7.39
CA GLY A 273 -8.92 -3.06 -6.45
C GLY A 273 -8.04 -2.67 -5.27
N HIS A 274 -7.40 -3.68 -4.67
CA HIS A 274 -6.47 -3.48 -3.55
C HIS A 274 -5.06 -3.07 -4.00
N PHE A 275 -4.69 -3.32 -5.26
CA PHE A 275 -3.38 -2.97 -5.83
C PHE A 275 -3.51 -1.95 -6.98
N PRO A 276 -3.97 -0.72 -6.71
CA PRO A 276 -4.25 0.26 -7.76
C PRO A 276 -3.00 0.74 -8.50
N ALA A 277 -1.83 0.73 -7.87
CA ALA A 277 -0.57 1.01 -8.56
C ALA A 277 -0.23 0.00 -9.67
N ILE A 278 -0.81 -1.20 -9.62
CA ILE A 278 -0.68 -2.24 -10.65
C ILE A 278 -1.84 -2.16 -11.65
N CYS A 279 -3.06 -2.06 -11.14
CA CYS A 279 -4.27 -2.18 -11.95
C CYS A 279 -4.63 -0.88 -12.69
N GLN A 280 -4.37 0.26 -12.07
CA GLN A 280 -4.72 1.60 -12.55
C GLN A 280 -3.55 2.60 -12.34
N PRO A 281 -2.36 2.31 -12.91
CA PRO A 281 -1.14 3.06 -12.61
C PRO A 281 -1.24 4.56 -12.92
N ASP A 282 -1.94 4.95 -13.98
CA ASP A 282 -2.07 6.35 -14.38
C ASP A 282 -2.91 7.16 -13.38
N LEU A 283 -4.05 6.62 -12.93
CA LEU A 283 -4.89 7.23 -11.90
C LEU A 283 -4.16 7.30 -10.56
N TRP A 284 -3.46 6.23 -10.19
CA TRP A 284 -2.69 6.19 -8.95
C TRP A 284 -1.57 7.24 -8.95
N VAL A 285 -0.80 7.34 -10.04
CA VAL A 285 0.26 8.36 -10.20
C VAL A 285 -0.34 9.76 -10.20
N GLN A 286 -1.51 9.96 -10.82
CA GLN A 286 -2.19 11.24 -10.83
C GLN A 286 -2.55 11.71 -9.41
N ASP A 287 -3.11 10.83 -8.58
CA ASP A 287 -3.45 11.15 -7.19
C ASP A 287 -2.21 11.51 -6.37
N VAL A 288 -1.14 10.70 -6.45
CA VAL A 288 0.14 10.98 -5.77
C VAL A 288 0.71 12.33 -6.19
N ARG A 289 0.74 12.64 -7.50
CA ARG A 289 1.25 13.92 -8.02
C ARG A 289 0.39 15.10 -7.60
N THR A 290 -0.92 14.90 -7.53
CA THR A 290 -1.88 15.95 -7.15
C THR A 290 -1.68 16.30 -5.68
N PHE A 291 -1.66 15.29 -4.80
CA PHE A 291 -1.45 15.48 -3.37
C PHE A 291 -0.12 16.19 -3.05
N PHE A 292 1.02 15.64 -3.50
CA PHE A 292 2.31 16.28 -3.21
C PHE A 292 2.51 17.60 -3.97
N GLY A 293 1.86 17.76 -5.12
CA GLY A 293 1.80 19.01 -5.85
C GLY A 293 1.17 20.14 -5.02
N GLN A 294 0.01 19.86 -4.41
CA GLN A 294 -0.71 20.80 -3.55
C GLN A 294 0.10 21.16 -2.29
N LEU A 295 0.75 20.18 -1.66
CA LEU A 295 1.59 20.44 -0.49
C LEU A 295 2.76 21.38 -0.79
N ARG A 296 3.42 21.17 -1.93
CA ARG A 296 4.52 22.05 -2.38
C ARG A 296 4.03 23.48 -2.63
N GLU A 297 2.86 23.64 -3.25
CA GLU A 297 2.25 24.96 -3.51
C GLU A 297 1.84 25.67 -2.21
N ALA A 298 1.48 24.91 -1.17
CA ALA A 298 1.19 25.41 0.17
C ALA A 298 2.45 25.76 1.01
N GLY A 299 3.66 25.50 0.48
CA GLY A 299 4.93 25.80 1.17
C GLY A 299 5.33 24.80 2.25
N ALA A 300 4.86 23.56 2.17
CA ALA A 300 5.24 22.46 3.05
C ALA A 300 6.67 21.92 2.78
#